data_AF-A0A7S6VV91-F1
#
_entry.id   AF-A0A7S6VV91-F1
#
_cell.length_a   1.000
_cell.length_b   1.000
_cell.length_c   1.000
_cell.angle_alpha   90.00
_cell.angle_beta   90.00
_cell.angle_gamma   90.00
#
_symmetry.space_group_name_H-M   'P 1'
#
loop_
_entity.id
_entity.type
_entity.pdbx_description
1 polymer ?
#
loop_
_entity_poly.entity_id
_entity_poly.type
_entity_poly.pdbx_seq_one_letter_code
_entity_poly.pdbx_strand_id
1 'polypeptide(L)'
;MATSEELKQPTAEKPPTQGVGVQGFKADIYAVDDEKIDWSLLMTLPKFQMYCVELSRRHHGEVELWIGGFVKDKLMEGERVFFDQYCIWHDQKGYWKHETYEGRLKD
;
A
#
# COMPACT_ATOMS: atom_id res chain seq x y z
N MET A 1 24.18 -17.48 -58.90
CA MET A 1 25.20 -16.43 -59.03
C MET A 1 24.50 -15.09 -58.95
N ALA A 2 25.11 -14.15 -58.20
CA ALA A 2 24.71 -12.77 -57.89
C ALA A 2 23.60 -12.59 -56.83
N THR A 3 23.68 -11.64 -55.90
CA THR A 3 24.72 -11.13 -54.99
C THR A 3 23.94 -10.25 -54.02
N SER A 4 24.31 -10.29 -52.74
CA SER A 4 23.71 -9.58 -51.62
C SER A 4 23.74 -8.06 -51.76
N GLU A 5 22.68 -7.39 -51.28
CA GLU A 5 22.79 -6.04 -50.72
C GLU A 5 22.19 -6.04 -49.31
N GLU A 6 23.06 -5.70 -48.36
CA GLU A 6 22.88 -5.67 -46.92
C GLU A 6 22.39 -4.26 -46.53
N LEU A 7 21.20 -4.13 -45.93
CA LEU A 7 20.75 -2.91 -45.27
C LEU A 7 20.85 -3.09 -43.75
N LYS A 8 21.96 -2.62 -43.18
CA LYS A 8 22.12 -2.38 -41.74
C LYS A 8 21.13 -1.31 -41.27
N GLN A 9 20.33 -1.61 -40.25
CA GLN A 9 19.61 -0.60 -39.47
C GLN A 9 19.85 -0.79 -37.96
N PRO A 10 19.87 0.31 -37.19
CA PRO A 10 20.58 0.42 -35.92
C PRO A 10 19.86 -0.29 -34.77
N THR A 11 20.63 -0.96 -33.92
CA THR A 11 20.17 -1.50 -32.63
C THR A 11 19.73 -0.37 -31.71
N ALA A 12 18.42 -0.09 -31.70
CA ALA A 12 17.77 0.68 -30.65
C ALA A 12 17.72 -0.16 -29.37
N GLU A 13 18.78 -0.10 -28.57
CA GLU A 13 18.78 -0.69 -27.23
C GLU A 13 17.73 0.04 -26.39
N LYS A 14 16.62 -0.65 -26.08
CA LYS A 14 15.60 -0.17 -25.16
C LYS A 14 16.25 0.06 -23.79
N PRO A 15 15.91 1.15 -23.07
CA PRO A 15 16.42 1.36 -21.71
C PRO A 15 16.09 0.14 -20.84
N PRO A 16 16.97 -0.19 -19.87
CA PRO A 16 16.90 -1.42 -19.10
C PRO A 16 15.50 -1.61 -18.50
N THR A 17 14.93 -2.80 -18.69
CA THR A 17 13.61 -3.14 -18.15
C THR A 17 13.68 -3.06 -16.64
N GLN A 18 13.01 -2.07 -16.06
CA GLN A 18 12.95 -1.89 -14.62
C GLN A 18 11.97 -2.94 -14.07
N GLY A 19 12.53 -4.06 -13.60
CA GLY A 19 11.76 -5.12 -12.96
C GLY A 19 11.23 -4.64 -11.61
N VAL A 20 10.00 -4.15 -11.59
CA VAL A 20 9.27 -3.96 -10.33
C VAL A 20 8.85 -5.35 -9.87
N GLY A 21 9.57 -5.88 -8.86
CA GLY A 21 9.21 -7.14 -8.23
C GLY A 21 7.88 -7.00 -7.51
N VAL A 22 6.83 -7.65 -8.02
CA VAL A 22 5.61 -7.87 -7.25
C VAL A 22 5.84 -9.12 -6.42
N GLN A 23 6.12 -8.96 -5.12
CA GLN A 23 6.07 -10.09 -4.19
C GLN A 23 4.60 -10.51 -4.02
N GLY A 24 4.29 -11.74 -4.41
CA GLY A 24 2.95 -12.32 -4.30
C GLY A 24 2.51 -12.46 -2.85
N PHE A 25 1.23 -12.16 -2.60
CA PHE A 25 0.59 -12.28 -1.29
C PHE A 25 0.53 -13.76 -0.86
N LYS A 26 1.07 -14.08 0.32
CA LYS A 26 0.91 -15.40 0.94
C LYS A 26 -0.49 -15.48 1.55
N ALA A 27 -1.35 -16.32 0.97
CA ALA A 27 -2.76 -16.47 1.35
C ALA A 27 -3.02 -17.47 2.51
N ASP A 28 -1.99 -17.89 3.25
CA ASP A 28 -2.04 -19.10 4.10
C ASP A 28 -2.15 -18.83 5.62
N ILE A 29 -2.58 -17.64 6.06
CA ILE A 29 -2.68 -17.31 7.50
C ILE A 29 -4.07 -16.75 7.85
N TYR A 30 -5.15 -17.35 7.36
CA TYR A 30 -6.53 -16.92 7.65
C TYR A 30 -7.22 -17.73 8.76
N ALA A 31 -6.50 -18.10 9.82
CA ALA A 31 -7.11 -18.83 10.94
C ALA A 31 -6.47 -18.48 12.28
N VAL A 32 -6.82 -17.33 12.85
CA VAL A 32 -6.71 -17.05 14.29
C VAL A 32 -7.87 -16.12 14.66
N ASP A 33 -8.53 -16.38 15.80
CA ASP A 33 -9.55 -15.53 16.41
C ASP A 33 -9.20 -14.05 16.28
N ASP A 34 -9.91 -13.39 15.39
CA ASP A 34 -9.45 -12.17 14.76
C ASP A 34 -9.87 -11.00 15.65
N GLU A 35 -8.91 -10.42 16.38
CA GLU A 35 -9.13 -9.23 17.19
C GLU A 35 -9.83 -8.17 16.32
N LYS A 36 -10.95 -7.64 16.83
CA LYS A 36 -11.77 -6.71 16.08
C LYS A 36 -11.05 -5.38 15.97
N ILE A 37 -10.73 -4.97 14.74
CA ILE A 37 -10.04 -3.70 14.48
C ILE A 37 -10.98 -2.54 14.84
N ASP A 38 -10.51 -1.63 15.69
CA ASP A 38 -11.26 -0.41 15.99
C ASP A 38 -10.98 0.66 14.93
N TRP A 39 -11.75 0.62 13.84
CA TRP A 39 -11.67 1.61 12.76
C TRP A 39 -11.99 3.03 13.21
N SER A 40 -12.83 3.19 14.24
CA SER A 40 -13.18 4.52 14.75
C SER A 40 -11.96 5.16 15.41
N LEU A 41 -11.22 4.38 16.21
CA LEU A 41 -9.94 4.80 16.76
C LEU A 41 -8.94 5.11 15.64
N LEU A 42 -8.73 4.18 14.70
CA LEU A 42 -7.75 4.36 13.62
C LEU A 42 -7.99 5.64 12.81
N MET A 43 -9.23 5.97 12.46
CA MET A 43 -9.56 7.19 11.70
C MET A 43 -9.17 8.49 12.43
N THR A 44 -9.01 8.46 13.75
CA THR A 44 -8.54 9.61 14.55
C THR A 44 -7.02 9.72 14.61
N LEU A 45 -6.29 8.64 14.28
CA LEU A 45 -4.83 8.63 14.38
C LEU A 45 -4.21 9.38 13.20
N PRO A 46 -3.31 10.37 13.45
CA PRO A 46 -2.67 11.13 12.38
C PRO A 46 -1.89 10.26 11.37
N LYS A 47 -1.28 9.16 11.84
CA LYS A 47 -0.56 8.21 10.97
C LYS A 47 -1.49 7.51 9.99
N PHE A 48 -2.64 7.06 10.47
CA PHE A 48 -3.63 6.41 9.62
C PHE A 48 -4.32 7.40 8.68
N GLN A 49 -4.57 8.63 9.14
CA GLN A 49 -5.03 9.72 8.27
C GLN A 49 -4.04 10.00 7.14
N MET A 50 -2.73 10.04 7.44
CA MET A 50 -1.68 10.22 6.44
C MET A 50 -1.62 9.07 5.43
N TYR A 51 -1.76 7.82 5.90
CA TYR A 51 -1.91 6.67 5.02
C TYR A 51 -3.09 6.82 4.06
N CYS A 52 -4.26 7.20 4.56
CA CYS A 52 -5.45 7.43 3.74
C CYS A 52 -5.25 8.59 2.74
N VAL A 53 -4.54 9.65 3.13
CA VAL A 53 -4.16 10.76 2.25
C VAL A 53 -3.29 10.28 1.09
N GLU A 54 -2.24 9.51 1.39
CA GLU A 54 -1.34 8.97 0.37
C GLU A 54 -2.04 8.00 -0.58
N LEU A 55 -2.90 7.13 -0.04
CA LEU A 55 -3.62 6.13 -0.82
C LEU A 55 -4.71 6.77 -1.70
N SER A 56 -5.45 7.75 -1.17
CA SER A 56 -6.53 8.43 -1.89
C SER A 56 -6.05 9.56 -2.81
N ARG A 57 -4.79 10.02 -2.64
CA ARG A 57 -4.21 11.22 -3.27
C ARG A 57 -5.04 12.49 -3.03
N ARG A 58 -5.84 12.53 -1.96
CA ARG A 58 -6.63 13.69 -1.56
C ARG A 58 -5.79 14.63 -0.70
N HIS A 59 -6.25 15.87 -0.56
CA HIS A 59 -5.59 16.84 0.32
C HIS A 59 -5.85 16.50 1.81
N HIS A 60 -4.83 16.69 2.65
CA HIS A 60 -4.89 16.37 4.08
C HIS A 60 -5.71 17.36 4.92
N GLY A 61 -5.85 18.62 4.46
CA GLY A 61 -6.49 19.69 5.22
C GLY A 61 -7.98 19.48 5.55
N GLU A 62 -8.65 18.54 4.87
CA GLU A 62 -10.06 18.22 5.09
C GLU A 62 -10.27 16.72 5.36
N VAL A 63 -9.24 16.03 5.87
CA VAL A 63 -9.26 14.57 6.05
C VAL A 63 -10.47 14.08 6.84
N GLU A 64 -10.87 14.80 7.88
CA GLU A 64 -12.00 14.44 8.74
C GLU A 64 -13.34 14.40 7.97
N LEU A 65 -13.50 15.20 6.92
CA LEU A 65 -14.75 15.28 6.15
C LEU A 65 -14.95 14.09 5.21
N TRP A 66 -13.86 13.46 4.74
CA TRP A 66 -13.93 12.42 3.72
C TRP A 66 -13.43 11.05 4.16
N ILE A 67 -12.61 10.97 5.22
CA ILE A 67 -11.97 9.72 5.64
C ILE A 67 -12.99 8.63 5.99
N GLY A 68 -14.10 8.99 6.64
CA GLY A 68 -15.14 8.02 7.01
C GLY A 68 -15.77 7.31 5.81
N GLY A 69 -16.08 8.05 4.75
CA GLY A 69 -16.60 7.48 3.50
C GLY A 69 -15.55 6.63 2.80
N PHE A 70 -14.32 7.16 2.69
CA PHE A 70 -13.21 6.46 2.06
C PHE A 70 -12.87 5.12 2.74
N VAL A 71 -12.79 5.11 4.08
CA VAL A 71 -12.53 3.91 4.86
C VAL A 71 -13.68 2.92 4.66
N LYS A 72 -14.94 3.36 4.73
CA LYS A 72 -16.09 2.48 4.51
C LYS A 72 -16.04 1.78 3.15
N ASP A 73 -15.68 2.49 2.09
CA ASP A 73 -15.52 1.91 0.76
C ASP A 73 -14.40 0.85 0.74
N LYS A 74 -13.26 1.13 1.39
CA LYS A 74 -12.14 0.19 1.50
C LYS A 74 -12.47 -1.05 2.33
N LEU A 75 -13.27 -0.91 3.38
CA LEU A 75 -13.74 -2.04 4.17
C LEU A 75 -14.65 -2.98 3.35
N MET A 76 -15.42 -2.44 2.41
CA MET A 76 -16.23 -3.25 1.49
C MET A 76 -15.38 -4.00 0.46
N GLU A 77 -14.22 -3.46 0.08
CA GLU A 77 -13.26 -4.14 -0.81
C GLU A 77 -12.49 -5.27 -0.09
N GLY A 78 -12.24 -5.11 1.22
CA GLY A 78 -11.64 -6.14 2.06
C GLY A 78 -10.96 -5.56 3.31
N GLU A 79 -11.62 -5.72 4.46
CA GLU A 79 -11.16 -5.20 5.76
C GLU A 79 -9.73 -5.64 6.13
N ARG A 80 -9.46 -6.94 6.11
CA ARG A 80 -8.14 -7.48 6.51
C ARG A 80 -7.02 -7.04 5.57
N VAL A 81 -7.27 -7.12 4.26
CA VAL A 81 -6.32 -6.67 3.24
C VAL A 81 -6.00 -5.18 3.42
N PHE A 82 -7.00 -4.37 3.72
CA PHE A 82 -6.81 -2.94 3.94
C PHE A 82 -5.99 -2.63 5.20
N PHE A 83 -6.23 -3.36 6.29
CA PHE A 83 -5.44 -3.23 7.51
C PHE A 83 -4.00 -3.70 7.33
N ASP A 84 -3.77 -4.83 6.67
CA ASP A 84 -2.43 -5.35 6.40
C ASP A 84 -1.60 -4.36 5.56
N GLN A 85 -2.23 -3.72 4.56
CA GLN A 85 -1.59 -2.67 3.77
C GLN A 85 -1.20 -1.46 4.63
N TYR A 86 -2.03 -1.08 5.60
CA TYR A 86 -1.70 -0.03 6.55
C TYR A 86 -0.50 -0.43 7.43
N CYS A 87 -0.46 -1.65 7.95
CA CYS A 87 0.68 -2.16 8.72
C CYS A 87 1.99 -2.12 7.92
N ILE A 88 1.95 -2.61 6.68
CA ILE A 88 3.11 -2.57 5.76
C ILE A 88 3.55 -1.13 5.51
N TRP A 89 2.61 -0.24 5.21
CA TRP A 89 2.91 1.18 4.99
C TRP A 89 3.53 1.83 6.23
N HIS A 90 3.00 1.52 7.42
CA HIS A 90 3.48 2.05 8.69
C HIS A 90 4.93 1.62 8.97
N ASP A 91 5.23 0.33 8.75
CA ASP A 91 6.59 -0.21 8.87
C ASP A 91 7.56 0.45 7.87
N GLN A 92 7.12 0.66 6.63
CA GLN A 92 7.92 1.32 5.58
C GLN A 92 8.25 2.77 5.91
N LYS A 93 7.36 3.50 6.60
CA LYS A 93 7.62 4.87 7.05
C LYS A 93 8.64 4.94 8.19
N GLY A 94 8.93 3.82 8.84
CA GLY A 94 9.88 3.75 9.95
C GLY A 94 9.35 4.42 11.22
N TYR A 95 8.04 4.40 11.44
CA TYR A 95 7.44 4.88 12.68
C TYR A 95 7.92 4.07 13.90
N TRP A 96 7.58 4.56 15.11
CA TRP A 96 8.12 4.04 16.35
C TRP A 96 7.86 2.56 16.59
N LYS A 97 8.94 1.80 16.80
CA LYS A 97 8.92 0.35 17.03
C LYS A 97 8.22 -0.06 18.32
N HIS A 98 8.18 0.84 19.30
CA HIS A 98 7.54 0.64 20.61
C HIS A 98 6.05 0.99 20.63
N GLU A 99 5.44 1.21 19.46
CA GLU A 99 4.02 1.53 19.33
C GLU A 99 3.33 0.46 18.47
N THR A 100 2.09 0.13 18.82
CA THR A 100 1.22 -0.71 17.98
C THR A 100 0.68 0.10 16.80
N TYR A 101 0.13 -0.59 15.79
CA TYR A 101 -0.48 0.07 14.63
C TYR A 101 -1.71 0.92 15.00
N GLU A 102 -2.36 0.58 16.11
CA GLU A 102 -3.50 1.30 16.71
C GLU A 102 -3.07 2.43 17.67
N GLY A 103 -1.76 2.67 17.80
CA GLY A 103 -1.24 3.80 18.57
C GLY A 103 -1.05 3.56 20.07
N ARG A 104 -1.07 2.30 20.52
CA ARG A 104 -0.79 1.95 21.92
C ARG A 104 0.70 1.73 22.13
N LEU A 105 1.24 2.03 23.31
CA LEU A 105 2.61 1.64 23.64
C LEU A 105 2.67 0.10 23.78
N LYS A 106 3.75 -0.50 23.29
CA LYS A 106 4.09 -1.90 23.59
C LYS A 106 4.75 -1.91 24.97
N ASP A 107 4.18 -2.66 25.90
CA ASP A 107 4.78 -2.93 27.21
C ASP A 107 6.10 -3.72 27.09
#